data_AF-A0A4R0KG83-F1
#
_entry.id   AF-A0A4R0KG83-F1
#
_cell.length_a   1.000
_cell.length_b   1.000
_cell.length_c   1.000
_cell.angle_alpha   90.00
_cell.angle_beta   90.00
_cell.angle_gamma   90.00
#
_symmetry.space_group_name_H-M   'P 1'
#
loop_
_entity.id
_entity.type
_entity.pdbx_description
1 polymer ?
#
loop_
_entity_poly.entity_id
_entity_poly.type
_entity_poly.pdbx_seq_one_letter_code
_entity_poly.pdbx_strand_id
1 'polypeptide(L)'
;MNRHKISTRWMVGATAVLSVLSGCAAQGPATKAELCSDFDAVSHELYRGVFSDNGVFRAAGDLAGTAARYDGSTAVQASADGIKKISKSRSTTLNELRNATIAIADTCGHPLGLNF
;
A
#
# COMPACT_ATOMS: atom_id res chain seq x y z
N MET A 1 -17.93 -12.28 59.29
CA MET A 1 -16.66 -11.56 59.01
C MET A 1 -15.72 -12.51 58.31
N ASN A 2 -15.37 -12.25 57.04
CA ASN A 2 -13.99 -12.31 56.52
C ASN A 2 -13.99 -11.95 55.03
N ARG A 3 -13.39 -10.79 54.73
CA ARG A 3 -13.13 -10.28 53.39
C ARG A 3 -11.75 -10.79 52.96
N HIS A 4 -11.65 -11.41 51.80
CA HIS A 4 -10.39 -11.41 51.04
C HIS A 4 -10.66 -10.81 49.66
N LYS A 5 -10.31 -9.54 49.54
CA LYS A 5 -10.11 -8.85 48.26
C LYS A 5 -8.83 -9.42 47.64
N ILE A 6 -8.91 -9.93 46.42
CA ILE A 6 -7.74 -10.06 45.55
C ILE A 6 -8.07 -9.30 44.28
N SER A 7 -7.50 -8.10 44.25
CA SER A 7 -7.43 -7.21 43.10
C SER A 7 -6.18 -7.59 42.32
N THR A 8 -6.31 -8.07 41.08
CA THR A 8 -5.18 -8.06 40.14
C THR A 8 -5.72 -7.80 38.74
N ARG A 9 -5.43 -6.58 38.32
CA ARG A 9 -5.53 -5.99 36.98
C ARG A 9 -4.55 -6.72 36.03
N TRP A 10 -4.49 -6.32 34.76
CA TRP A 10 -3.66 -6.87 33.66
C TRP A 10 -4.35 -8.05 32.94
N MET A 11 -4.47 -8.12 31.60
CA MET A 11 -3.76 -7.44 30.51
C MET A 11 -4.62 -7.53 29.23
N VAL A 12 -4.56 -6.49 28.41
CA VAL A 12 -5.13 -6.41 27.06
C VAL A 12 -4.48 -7.48 26.17
N GLY A 13 -5.23 -8.50 25.78
CA GLY A 13 -4.86 -9.43 24.71
C GLY A 13 -5.47 -8.98 23.39
N ALA A 14 -4.83 -8.03 22.72
CA ALA A 14 -5.17 -7.70 21.33
C ALA A 14 -4.56 -8.79 20.43
N THR A 15 -5.33 -9.83 20.15
CA THR A 15 -4.96 -10.87 19.19
C THR A 15 -5.01 -10.27 17.78
N ALA A 16 -3.85 -9.83 17.28
CA ALA A 16 -3.70 -9.41 15.89
C ALA A 16 -3.83 -10.65 14.99
N VAL A 17 -4.98 -10.78 14.32
CA VAL A 17 -5.20 -11.80 13.30
C VAL A 17 -4.46 -11.36 12.03
N LEU A 18 -3.26 -11.90 11.82
CA LEU A 18 -2.53 -11.83 10.55
C LEU A 18 -3.26 -12.68 9.51
N SER A 19 -4.13 -12.05 8.74
CA SER A 19 -4.81 -12.68 7.60
C SER A 19 -3.89 -12.58 6.39
N VAL A 20 -3.12 -13.64 6.12
CA VAL A 20 -2.36 -13.76 4.87
C VAL A 20 -3.34 -14.15 3.77
N LEU A 21 -3.88 -13.16 3.05
CA LEU A 21 -4.69 -13.40 1.86
C LEU A 21 -3.79 -13.62 0.65
N SER A 22 -3.26 -14.84 0.53
CA SER A 22 -2.71 -15.34 -0.72
C SER A 22 -3.85 -15.79 -1.64
N GLY A 23 -4.09 -15.00 -2.70
CA GLY A 23 -4.68 -15.52 -3.94
C GLY A 23 -6.17 -15.85 -3.93
N CYS A 24 -7.02 -14.83 -3.89
CA CYS A 24 -8.27 -14.83 -4.63
C CYS A 24 -8.41 -13.42 -5.20
N ALA A 25 -8.67 -13.29 -6.49
CA ALA A 25 -8.80 -12.00 -7.17
C ALA A 25 -9.61 -11.04 -6.29
N ALA A 26 -8.97 -9.98 -5.82
CA ALA A 26 -9.54 -9.10 -4.82
C ALA A 26 -10.71 -8.33 -5.48
N GLN A 27 -11.91 -8.88 -5.32
CA GLN A 27 -13.15 -8.44 -5.97
C GLN A 27 -13.89 -7.36 -5.15
N GLY A 28 -13.34 -6.98 -4.00
CA GLY A 28 -13.88 -5.92 -3.14
C GLY A 28 -13.16 -4.58 -3.31
N PRO A 29 -13.77 -3.50 -2.78
CA PRO A 29 -13.13 -2.19 -2.73
C PRO A 29 -11.85 -2.26 -1.89
N ALA A 30 -10.81 -1.56 -2.36
CA ALA A 30 -9.55 -1.45 -1.65
C ALA A 30 -9.68 -0.48 -0.47
N THR A 31 -9.01 -0.79 0.63
CA THR A 31 -8.89 0.08 1.79
C THR A 31 -7.73 1.07 1.62
N LYS A 32 -7.75 2.16 2.41
CA LYS A 32 -6.63 3.10 2.46
C LYS A 32 -5.33 2.42 2.91
N ALA A 33 -5.41 1.46 3.83
CA ALA A 33 -4.24 0.74 4.34
C ALA A 33 -3.58 -0.10 3.24
N GLU A 34 -4.36 -0.83 2.44
CA GLU A 34 -3.85 -1.59 1.29
C GLU A 34 -3.23 -0.65 0.25
N LEU A 35 -3.90 0.46 -0.07
CA LEU A 35 -3.39 1.46 -1.01
C LEU A 35 -2.02 2.00 -0.59
N CYS A 36 -1.88 2.39 0.68
CA CYS A 36 -0.62 2.95 1.18
C CYS A 36 0.47 1.88 1.33
N SER A 37 0.10 0.64 1.68
CA SER A 37 1.02 -0.50 1.70
C SER A 37 1.61 -0.76 0.32
N ASP A 38 0.79 -0.77 -0.74
CA ASP A 38 1.28 -0.97 -2.11
C ASP A 38 2.11 0.22 -2.59
N PHE A 39 1.78 1.44 -2.16
CA PHE A 39 2.55 2.64 -2.45
C PHE A 39 3.94 2.62 -1.79
N ASP A 40 4.02 2.13 -0.56
CA ASP A 40 5.28 1.89 0.15
C ASP A 40 6.10 0.78 -0.51
N ALA A 41 5.46 -0.27 -1.03
CA ALA A 41 6.13 -1.32 -1.78
C ALA A 41 6.84 -0.76 -3.04
N VAL A 42 6.19 0.17 -3.77
CA VAL A 42 6.86 0.86 -4.90
C VAL A 42 8.06 1.67 -4.41
N SER A 43 7.94 2.37 -3.28
CA SER A 43 9.04 3.12 -2.68
C SER A 43 10.22 2.22 -2.29
N HIS A 44 9.94 1.07 -1.70
CA HIS A 44 10.96 0.10 -1.32
C HIS A 44 11.71 -0.47 -2.54
N GLU A 45 10.98 -0.82 -3.60
CA GLU A 45 11.61 -1.34 -4.83
C GLU A 45 12.47 -0.29 -5.54
N LEU A 46 12.12 1.00 -5.43
CA LEU A 46 12.99 2.09 -5.90
C LEU A 46 14.33 2.13 -5.16
N TYR A 47 14.33 1.88 -3.85
CA TYR A 47 15.54 1.90 -3.02
C TYR A 47 16.45 0.69 -3.21
N ARG A 48 15.87 -0.47 -3.53
CA ARG A 48 16.66 -1.68 -3.80
C ARG A 48 17.55 -1.54 -5.04
N GLY A 49 17.37 -0.50 -5.86
CA GLY A 49 18.32 -0.10 -6.89
C GLY A 49 18.30 -0.98 -8.14
N VAL A 50 17.35 -1.91 -8.25
CA VAL A 50 17.27 -2.87 -9.35
C VAL A 50 16.02 -2.59 -10.18
N PHE A 51 16.03 -1.48 -10.93
CA PHE A 51 15.10 -1.33 -12.06
C PHE A 51 15.25 -2.49 -13.08
N SER A 52 16.32 -3.30 -12.99
CA SER A 52 16.58 -4.45 -13.88
C SER A 52 15.85 -5.74 -13.53
N ASP A 53 15.27 -5.89 -12.32
CA ASP A 53 14.52 -7.11 -11.93
C ASP A 53 13.00 -6.95 -12.06
N ASN A 54 12.55 -5.89 -12.74
CA ASN A 54 11.14 -5.53 -12.92
C ASN A 54 10.34 -5.36 -11.61
N GLY A 55 10.98 -5.32 -10.44
CA GLY A 55 10.33 -5.22 -9.13
C GLY A 55 9.45 -3.97 -9.01
N VAL A 56 9.97 -2.81 -9.41
CA VAL A 56 9.21 -1.56 -9.43
C VAL A 56 8.01 -1.60 -10.37
N PHE A 57 8.13 -2.26 -11.53
CA PHE A 57 7.03 -2.39 -12.50
C PHE A 57 5.95 -3.32 -11.97
N ARG A 58 6.33 -4.42 -11.31
CA ARG A 58 5.39 -5.33 -10.65
C ARG A 58 4.65 -4.62 -9.51
N ALA A 59 5.38 -3.94 -8.62
CA ALA A 59 4.80 -3.17 -7.52
C ALA A 59 3.87 -2.06 -8.03
N ALA A 60 4.23 -1.38 -9.13
CA ALA A 60 3.34 -0.43 -9.79
C ALA A 60 2.07 -1.11 -10.34
N GLY A 61 2.17 -2.34 -10.83
CA GLY A 61 1.01 -3.14 -11.27
C GLY A 61 0.04 -3.43 -10.13
N ASP A 62 0.57 -3.85 -8.98
CA ASP A 62 -0.22 -4.13 -7.77
C ASP A 62 -0.88 -2.84 -7.27
N LEU A 63 -0.10 -1.75 -7.15
CA LEU A 63 -0.61 -0.43 -6.77
C LEU A 63 -1.71 0.07 -7.72
N ALA A 64 -1.54 -0.11 -9.04
CA ALA A 64 -2.57 0.28 -10.01
C ALA A 64 -3.87 -0.52 -9.81
N GLY A 65 -3.78 -1.80 -9.51
CA GLY A 65 -4.94 -2.65 -9.20
C GLY A 65 -5.66 -2.24 -7.92
N THR A 66 -4.92 -1.82 -6.91
CA THR A 66 -5.46 -1.33 -5.64
C THR A 66 -6.05 0.09 -5.78
N ALA A 67 -5.35 0.99 -6.48
CA ALA A 67 -5.83 2.34 -6.77
C ALA A 67 -7.14 2.34 -7.57
N ALA A 68 -7.27 1.44 -8.57
CA ALA A 68 -8.51 1.29 -9.35
C ALA A 68 -9.73 0.88 -8.51
N ARG A 69 -9.51 0.17 -7.39
CA ARG A 69 -10.57 -0.32 -6.49
C ARG A 69 -10.75 0.57 -5.26
N TYR A 70 -9.97 1.64 -5.11
CA TYR A 70 -10.04 2.52 -3.94
C TYR A 70 -11.13 3.57 -4.12
N ASP A 71 -12.28 3.37 -3.48
CA ASP A 71 -13.44 4.28 -3.59
C ASP A 71 -13.32 5.57 -2.77
N GLY A 72 -12.28 5.70 -1.95
CA GLY A 72 -12.07 6.87 -1.09
C GLY A 72 -11.58 8.12 -1.83
N SER A 73 -11.21 8.02 -3.12
CA SER A 73 -10.76 9.17 -3.93
C SER A 73 -10.83 8.88 -5.43
N THR A 74 -11.61 9.68 -6.16
CA THR A 74 -11.68 9.62 -7.63
C THR A 74 -10.36 10.00 -8.30
N ALA A 75 -9.56 10.88 -7.67
CA ALA A 75 -8.23 11.24 -8.16
C ALA A 75 -7.26 10.04 -8.08
N VAL A 76 -7.35 9.23 -7.03
CA VAL A 76 -6.58 7.98 -6.91
C VAL A 76 -6.98 6.97 -7.97
N GLN A 77 -8.29 6.80 -8.20
CA GLN A 77 -8.78 5.92 -9.26
C GLN A 77 -8.31 6.38 -10.65
N ALA A 78 -8.31 7.70 -10.92
CA ALA A 78 -7.80 8.27 -12.17
C ALA A 78 -6.29 8.05 -12.37
N SER A 79 -5.51 8.02 -11.28
CA SER A 79 -4.08 7.68 -11.31
C SER A 79 -3.81 6.24 -11.74
N ALA A 80 -4.75 5.30 -11.52
CA ALA A 80 -4.55 3.88 -11.77
C ALA A 80 -4.11 3.56 -13.20
N ASP A 81 -4.68 4.22 -14.21
CA ASP A 81 -4.32 3.99 -15.61
C ASP A 81 -2.90 4.48 -15.94
N GLY A 82 -2.46 5.59 -15.35
CA GLY A 82 -1.10 6.09 -15.50
C GLY A 82 -0.08 5.13 -14.89
N ILE A 83 -0.36 4.65 -13.69
CA ILE A 83 0.48 3.68 -12.99
C ILE A 83 0.51 2.34 -13.74
N LYS A 84 -0.64 1.90 -14.30
CA LYS A 84 -0.74 0.68 -15.11
C LYS A 84 0.01 0.75 -16.44
N LYS A 85 0.18 1.95 -17.00
CA LYS A 85 1.05 2.14 -18.18
C LYS A 85 2.52 1.98 -17.80
N ILE A 86 2.93 2.56 -16.66
CA ILE A 86 4.28 2.40 -16.12
C ILE A 86 4.58 0.93 -15.85
N SER A 87 3.66 0.18 -15.22
CA SER A 87 3.87 -1.24 -14.90
C SER A 87 4.07 -2.15 -16.12
N LYS A 88 3.65 -1.70 -17.30
CA LYS A 88 3.83 -2.41 -18.58
C LYS A 88 5.00 -1.88 -19.41
N SER A 89 5.68 -0.84 -18.93
CA SER A 89 6.81 -0.24 -19.64
C SER A 89 8.09 -1.06 -19.46
N ARG A 90 9.08 -0.81 -20.32
CA ARG A 90 10.44 -1.34 -20.19
C ARG A 90 11.37 -0.39 -19.42
N SER A 91 10.96 0.86 -19.27
CA SER A 91 11.68 1.90 -18.56
C SER A 91 10.71 2.93 -17.98
N THR A 92 11.12 3.60 -16.92
CA THR A 92 10.42 4.73 -16.32
C THR A 92 11.44 5.59 -15.59
N THR A 93 11.10 6.84 -15.35
CA THR A 93 11.86 7.75 -14.49
C THR A 93 11.18 7.89 -13.13
N LEU A 94 11.95 8.34 -12.12
CA LEU A 94 11.38 8.68 -10.82
C LEU A 94 10.33 9.79 -10.91
N ASN A 95 10.49 10.74 -11.83
CA ASN A 95 9.54 11.83 -12.04
C ASN A 95 8.22 11.33 -12.64
N GLU A 96 8.27 10.42 -13.62
CA GLU A 96 7.05 9.80 -14.18
C GLU A 96 6.28 9.01 -13.12
N LEU A 97 7.00 8.23 -12.30
CA LEU A 97 6.41 7.51 -11.17
C LEU A 97 5.76 8.47 -10.16
N ARG A 98 6.48 9.50 -9.72
CA ARG A 98 5.96 10.51 -8.78
C ARG A 98 4.71 11.20 -9.31
N ASN A 99 4.71 11.59 -10.57
CA ASN A 99 3.57 12.25 -11.21
C ASN A 99 2.36 11.31 -11.28
N ALA A 100 2.58 10.04 -11.65
CA ALA A 100 1.49 9.06 -11.72
C ALA A 100 0.88 8.76 -10.34
N THR A 101 1.68 8.83 -9.27
CA THR A 101 1.26 8.49 -7.90
C THR A 101 0.91 9.70 -7.03
N ILE A 102 0.87 10.93 -7.56
CA ILE A 102 0.75 12.14 -6.72
C ILE A 102 -0.51 12.14 -5.84
N ALA A 103 -1.67 11.75 -6.37
CA ALA A 103 -2.90 11.67 -5.61
C ALA A 103 -2.86 10.58 -4.52
N ILE A 104 -2.07 9.53 -4.72
CA ILE A 104 -1.85 8.47 -3.73
C ILE A 104 -0.93 8.98 -2.62
N ALA A 105 0.12 9.71 -2.99
CA ALA A 105 1.03 10.37 -2.04
C ALA A 105 0.27 11.32 -1.10
N ASP A 106 -0.63 12.14 -1.66
CA ASP A 106 -1.50 13.03 -0.88
C ASP A 106 -2.44 12.23 0.05
N THR A 107 -2.94 11.09 -0.41
CA THR A 107 -3.82 10.22 0.39
C THR A 107 -3.04 9.56 1.55
N CYS A 108 -1.80 9.12 1.30
CA CYS A 108 -0.97 8.40 2.26
C CYS A 108 -0.15 9.33 3.17
N GLY A 109 -0.03 10.62 2.83
CA GLY A 109 0.61 11.63 3.67
C GLY A 109 2.14 11.68 3.55
N HIS A 110 2.72 11.06 2.53
CA HIS A 110 4.15 11.09 2.27
C HIS A 110 4.44 10.96 0.77
N PRO A 111 5.53 11.55 0.26
CA PRO A 111 5.91 11.41 -1.14
C PRO A 111 6.53 10.04 -1.42
N LEU A 112 6.56 9.68 -2.69
CA LEU A 112 7.18 8.44 -3.17
C LEU A 112 8.67 8.42 -2.84
N GLY A 113 9.10 7.33 -2.22
CA GLY A 113 10.47 7.12 -1.83
C GLY A 113 10.91 7.89 -0.60
N LEU A 114 10.04 8.28 0.34
CA LEU A 114 10.47 8.86 1.64
C LEU A 114 9.96 8.10 2.88
N ASN A 115 9.35 6.92 2.71
CA ASN A 115 8.87 6.09 3.80
C ASN A 115 9.75 4.83 3.89
N PHE A 116 10.53 4.70 4.97
CA PHE A 116 11.41 3.56 5.27
C PHE A 116 11.41 3.27 6.77
#